data_AF-A0A7H8GR84-F1
#
_entry.id   AF-A0A7H8GR84-F1
#
_cell.length_a   1.000
_cell.length_b   1.000
_cell.length_c   1.000
_cell.angle_alpha   90.00
_cell.angle_beta   90.00
_cell.angle_gamma   90.00
#
_symmetry.space_group_name_H-M   'P 1'
#
loop_
_entity.id
_entity.type
_entity.pdbx_description
1 polymer ?
#
loop_
_entity_poly.entity_id
_entity_poly.type
_entity_poly.pdbx_seq_one_letter_code
_entity_poly.pdbx_strand_id
1 'polypeptide(L)'
;MKVLNVLPVALLAWLAGCSTQEVPLNDTLPKLTAQALLPAVTANEYCNPQMDSDILFGTGLLMFEDGSRDVAQTCLVMAAPKHPRAFCYLSRMVMQSGDLSKNKDQVFNYTAYAAKQNDWCAEYGMYDMYSSGTLGAKKDAALAMRWLLRSSQHGYPDARKQLIKQYEEQGNLAEAYAWSKFLTDAEDARIGATLKTRMSAAQIAEADKRYNELVPQVASKAALDAEERAEDVARYSAQIYQDYPDTFKGLTSAERYAYMSQSIGDAMDLPFIRNRDHVLIYIVINRAAQLKKPDANIANDQRIVTLIEDKRLTVDETIESGLRVVKTFYR
;
A
#
# COMPACT_ATOMS: atom_id res chain seq x y z
N MET A 1 -21.14 -41.89 62.65
CA MET A 1 -22.56 -41.90 62.24
C MET A 1 -22.88 -40.57 61.57
N LYS A 2 -23.39 -40.66 60.34
CA LYS A 2 -24.12 -39.69 59.50
C LYS A 2 -24.31 -38.26 60.05
N VAL A 3 -23.99 -37.26 59.23
CA VAL A 3 -25.00 -36.35 58.63
C VAL A 3 -24.53 -35.95 57.23
N LEU A 4 -25.30 -36.34 56.20
CA LEU A 4 -25.20 -35.82 54.84
C LEU A 4 -25.84 -34.43 54.81
N ASN A 5 -25.18 -33.45 54.19
CA ASN A 5 -25.82 -32.24 53.72
C ASN A 5 -25.91 -32.29 52.19
N VAL A 6 -27.14 -32.16 51.72
CA VAL A 6 -27.56 -32.22 50.31
C VAL A 6 -27.36 -30.84 49.70
N LEU A 7 -26.64 -30.74 48.58
CA LEU A 7 -26.62 -29.56 47.72
C LEU A 7 -27.38 -29.88 46.42
N PRO A 8 -28.19 -28.94 45.89
CA PRO A 8 -29.04 -29.20 44.75
C PRO A 8 -28.23 -29.17 43.44
N VAL A 9 -28.44 -30.19 42.62
CA VAL A 9 -27.95 -30.27 41.24
C VAL A 9 -28.73 -29.26 40.40
N ALA A 10 -28.10 -28.13 40.08
CA ALA A 10 -28.56 -27.27 39.00
C ALA A 10 -28.08 -27.87 37.67
N LEU A 11 -28.98 -28.55 36.97
CA LEU A 11 -28.78 -28.96 35.58
C LEU A 11 -28.71 -27.70 34.70
N LEU A 12 -27.49 -27.23 34.42
CA LEU A 12 -27.21 -26.33 33.31
C LEU A 12 -27.26 -27.15 32.01
N ALA A 13 -28.40 -27.09 31.33
CA ALA A 13 -28.52 -27.57 29.95
C ALA A 13 -27.64 -26.68 29.05
N TRP A 14 -26.47 -27.19 28.66
CA TRP A 14 -25.66 -26.62 27.61
C TRP A 14 -26.38 -26.83 26.27
N LEU A 15 -27.10 -25.80 25.82
CA LEU A 15 -27.45 -25.69 24.41
C LEU A 15 -26.16 -25.36 23.66
N ALA A 16 -25.46 -26.39 23.20
CA ALA A 16 -24.44 -26.27 22.18
C ALA A 16 -25.11 -25.82 20.87
N GLY A 17 -25.32 -24.51 20.73
CA GLY A 17 -25.52 -23.92 19.42
C GLY A 17 -24.24 -24.18 18.63
N CYS A 18 -24.33 -24.94 17.54
CA CYS A 18 -23.25 -25.07 16.58
C CYS A 18 -22.92 -23.70 16.01
N SER A 19 -22.03 -22.94 16.65
CA SER A 19 -21.34 -21.85 15.97
C SER A 19 -20.39 -22.53 14.99
N THR A 20 -20.78 -22.62 13.71
CA THR A 20 -19.84 -22.93 12.65
C THR A 20 -18.81 -21.79 12.66
N GLN A 21 -17.68 -22.01 13.31
CA GLN A 21 -16.59 -21.04 13.33
C GLN A 21 -16.16 -20.81 11.88
N GLU A 22 -16.33 -19.58 11.39
CA GLU A 22 -15.95 -19.25 10.02
C GLU A 22 -14.46 -19.53 9.79
N VAL A 23 -14.14 -20.17 8.66
CA VAL A 23 -12.76 -20.45 8.26
C VAL A 23 -11.99 -19.13 8.10
N PRO A 24 -10.82 -18.93 8.74
CA PRO A 24 -10.01 -17.74 8.56
C PRO A 24 -9.71 -17.46 7.09
N LEU A 25 -9.71 -16.18 6.67
CA LEU A 25 -9.55 -15.82 5.25
C LEU A 25 -8.30 -16.43 4.60
N ASN A 26 -7.15 -16.39 5.30
CA ASN A 26 -5.92 -16.96 4.77
C ASN A 26 -5.96 -18.48 4.57
N ASP A 27 -6.84 -19.20 5.28
CA ASP A 27 -7.02 -20.65 5.13
C ASP A 27 -7.92 -21.00 3.92
N THR A 28 -8.59 -20.01 3.34
CA THR A 28 -9.34 -20.15 2.08
C THR A 28 -8.44 -20.08 0.85
N LEU A 29 -7.15 -19.76 1.03
CA LEU A 29 -6.17 -19.60 -0.05
C LEU A 29 -5.29 -20.84 -0.21
N PRO A 30 -4.74 -21.08 -1.41
CA PRO A 30 -3.75 -22.12 -1.63
C PRO A 30 -2.50 -21.90 -0.77
N LYS A 31 -1.86 -23.01 -0.36
CA LYS A 31 -0.60 -22.99 0.40
C LYS A 31 0.57 -22.71 -0.55
N LEU A 32 0.80 -21.44 -0.83
CA LEU A 32 1.83 -20.95 -1.75
C LEU A 32 3.09 -20.46 -1.01
N THR A 33 4.24 -20.50 -1.69
CA THR A 33 5.48 -19.85 -1.28
C THR A 33 5.95 -18.90 -2.37
N ALA A 34 6.61 -17.78 -2.03
CA ALA A 34 7.11 -16.84 -3.03
C ALA A 34 7.99 -17.54 -4.09
N GLN A 35 8.91 -18.39 -3.65
CA GLN A 35 9.84 -19.07 -4.56
C GLN A 35 9.16 -19.99 -5.58
N ALA A 36 8.05 -20.64 -5.20
CA ALA A 36 7.31 -21.52 -6.11
C ALA A 36 6.49 -20.74 -7.16
N LEU A 37 6.23 -19.45 -6.91
CA LEU A 37 5.45 -18.60 -7.79
C LEU A 37 6.31 -17.88 -8.82
N LEU A 38 7.55 -17.55 -8.46
CA LEU A 38 8.39 -16.68 -9.27
C LEU A 38 9.02 -17.42 -10.45
N PRO A 39 8.92 -16.89 -11.69
CA PRO A 39 9.63 -17.44 -12.83
C PRO A 39 11.14 -17.19 -12.69
N ALA A 40 11.93 -17.95 -13.43
CA ALA A 40 13.35 -17.64 -13.58
C ALA A 40 13.52 -16.35 -14.40
N VAL A 41 14.40 -15.47 -13.95
CA VAL A 41 14.76 -14.22 -14.64
C VAL A 41 16.28 -14.05 -14.63
N THR A 42 16.80 -13.35 -15.63
CA THR A 42 18.23 -13.02 -15.74
C THR A 42 18.46 -11.55 -15.43
N ALA A 43 19.59 -11.21 -14.82
CA ALA A 43 19.98 -9.82 -14.61
C ALA A 43 20.08 -9.06 -15.94
N ASN A 44 19.78 -7.77 -15.89
CA ASN A 44 19.91 -6.83 -17.01
C ASN A 44 20.61 -5.55 -16.51
N GLU A 45 20.71 -4.52 -17.36
CA GLU A 45 21.39 -3.27 -17.02
C GLU A 45 20.71 -2.47 -15.88
N TYR A 46 19.40 -2.68 -15.68
CA TYR A 46 18.61 -1.97 -14.68
C TYR A 46 18.52 -2.73 -13.35
N CYS A 47 18.49 -4.06 -13.40
CA CYS A 47 18.11 -4.91 -12.28
C CYS A 47 19.01 -6.15 -12.17
N ASN A 48 19.61 -6.32 -10.99
CA ASN A 48 20.41 -7.48 -10.64
C ASN A 48 20.17 -7.93 -9.18
N PRO A 49 20.48 -9.18 -8.82
CA PRO A 49 20.19 -9.73 -7.50
C PRO A 49 20.95 -9.10 -6.31
N GLN A 50 21.97 -8.28 -6.56
CA GLN A 50 22.74 -7.60 -5.52
C GLN A 50 22.10 -6.29 -5.08
N MET A 51 21.14 -5.77 -5.85
CA MET A 51 20.40 -4.57 -5.51
C MET A 51 19.46 -4.82 -4.33
N ASP A 52 19.21 -3.76 -3.56
CA ASP A 52 18.22 -3.80 -2.49
C ASP A 52 16.81 -4.01 -3.06
N SER A 53 15.97 -4.76 -2.33
CA SER A 53 14.65 -5.18 -2.83
C SER A 53 13.67 -4.03 -3.06
N ASP A 54 13.78 -2.94 -2.30
CA ASP A 54 12.99 -1.72 -2.49
C ASP A 54 13.44 -0.92 -3.72
N ILE A 55 14.75 -0.90 -4.04
CA ILE A 55 15.24 -0.34 -5.31
C ILE A 55 14.72 -1.19 -6.47
N LEU A 56 14.87 -2.52 -6.40
CA LEU A 56 14.33 -3.43 -7.42
C LEU A 56 12.82 -3.26 -7.60
N PHE A 57 12.08 -3.12 -6.49
CA PHE A 57 10.64 -2.87 -6.55
C PHE A 57 10.35 -1.55 -7.24
N GLY A 58 10.98 -0.45 -6.80
CA GLY A 58 10.82 0.88 -7.38
C GLY A 58 11.19 0.95 -8.85
N THR A 59 12.32 0.37 -9.27
CA THR A 59 12.73 0.27 -10.67
C THR A 59 11.68 -0.53 -11.46
N GLY A 60 11.18 -1.62 -10.89
CA GLY A 60 10.07 -2.38 -11.47
C GLY A 60 8.81 -1.56 -11.72
N LEU A 61 8.44 -0.68 -10.78
CA LEU A 61 7.29 0.23 -10.93
C LEU A 61 7.53 1.28 -12.02
N LEU A 62 8.69 1.93 -12.02
CA LEU A 62 9.03 2.95 -13.02
C LEU A 62 9.06 2.35 -14.43
N MET A 63 9.66 1.17 -14.60
CA MET A 63 9.71 0.47 -15.88
C MET A 63 8.33 -0.02 -16.33
N PHE A 64 7.45 -0.37 -15.40
CA PHE A 64 6.07 -0.74 -15.72
C PHE A 64 5.28 0.46 -16.27
N GLU A 65 5.47 1.64 -15.67
CA GLU A 65 4.84 2.91 -16.10
C GLU A 65 5.37 3.40 -17.45
N ASP A 66 6.66 3.22 -17.70
CA ASP A 66 7.32 3.51 -18.98
C ASP A 66 6.91 2.53 -20.11
N GLY A 67 6.25 1.42 -19.76
CA GLY A 67 5.85 0.38 -20.71
C GLY A 67 6.96 -0.64 -21.04
N SER A 68 8.11 -0.52 -20.40
CA SER A 68 9.26 -1.44 -20.45
C SER A 68 8.98 -2.74 -19.67
N ARG A 69 7.98 -3.51 -20.14
CA ARG A 69 7.39 -4.66 -19.43
C ARG A 69 8.38 -5.76 -19.05
N ASP A 70 9.30 -6.14 -19.94
CA ASP A 70 10.24 -7.23 -19.66
C ASP A 70 11.22 -6.86 -18.54
N VAL A 71 11.67 -5.60 -18.54
CA VAL A 71 12.52 -5.05 -17.48
C VAL A 71 11.74 -4.99 -16.17
N ALA A 72 10.51 -4.43 -16.20
CA ALA A 72 9.64 -4.36 -15.05
C ALA A 72 9.41 -5.74 -14.40
N GLN A 73 9.15 -6.76 -15.21
CA GLN A 73 8.94 -8.12 -14.73
C GLN A 73 10.20 -8.66 -14.05
N THR A 74 11.37 -8.46 -14.68
CA THR A 74 12.65 -8.88 -14.12
C THR A 74 12.89 -8.27 -12.74
N CYS A 75 12.73 -6.95 -12.63
CA CYS A 75 12.94 -6.21 -11.38
C CYS A 75 11.95 -6.64 -10.28
N LEU A 76 10.65 -6.74 -10.61
CA LEU A 76 9.61 -7.15 -9.65
C LEU A 76 9.78 -8.60 -9.19
N VAL A 77 10.22 -9.50 -10.07
CA VAL A 77 10.54 -10.88 -9.70
C VAL A 77 11.70 -10.94 -8.71
N MET A 78 12.75 -10.14 -8.92
CA MET A 78 13.89 -10.07 -7.99
C MET A 78 13.52 -9.41 -6.65
N ALA A 79 12.60 -8.45 -6.65
CA ALA A 79 12.11 -7.79 -5.44
C ALA A 79 11.20 -8.68 -4.59
N ALA A 80 10.34 -9.47 -5.23
CA ALA A 80 9.23 -10.20 -4.61
C ALA A 80 9.55 -11.06 -3.37
N PRO A 81 10.71 -11.74 -3.26
CA PRO A 81 11.04 -12.50 -2.06
C PRO A 81 11.11 -11.68 -0.77
N LYS A 82 11.44 -10.38 -0.88
CA LYS A 82 11.55 -9.44 0.25
C LYS A 82 10.54 -8.30 0.16
N HIS A 83 9.81 -8.18 -0.95
CA HIS A 83 8.81 -7.14 -1.19
C HIS A 83 7.49 -7.72 -1.73
N PRO A 84 6.63 -8.31 -0.86
CA PRO A 84 5.47 -9.09 -1.31
C PRO A 84 4.46 -8.34 -2.18
N ARG A 85 4.34 -7.00 -2.03
CA ARG A 85 3.53 -6.16 -2.92
C ARG A 85 3.90 -6.30 -4.40
N ALA A 86 5.14 -6.70 -4.72
CA ALA A 86 5.55 -7.02 -6.09
C ALA A 86 4.63 -8.06 -6.75
N PHE A 87 4.02 -8.99 -5.98
CA PHE A 87 3.05 -9.94 -6.52
C PHE A 87 1.73 -9.29 -6.97
N CYS A 88 1.23 -8.20 -6.35
CA CYS A 88 0.07 -7.45 -6.87
C CYS A 88 0.41 -6.85 -8.26
N TYR A 89 1.62 -6.30 -8.44
CA TYR A 89 2.06 -5.77 -9.73
C TYR A 89 2.33 -6.85 -10.77
N LEU A 90 3.02 -7.93 -10.41
CA LEU A 90 3.20 -9.10 -11.30
C LEU A 90 1.86 -9.67 -11.75
N SER A 91 0.86 -9.74 -10.86
CA SER A 91 -0.51 -10.16 -11.21
C SER A 91 -1.11 -9.24 -12.26
N ARG A 92 -1.06 -7.92 -12.06
CA ARG A 92 -1.54 -6.91 -13.03
C ARG A 92 -0.82 -7.02 -14.37
N MET A 93 0.50 -7.22 -14.37
CA MET A 93 1.29 -7.40 -15.58
C MET A 93 0.84 -8.62 -16.37
N VAL A 94 0.66 -9.77 -15.71
CA VAL A 94 0.16 -10.98 -16.35
C VAL A 94 -1.22 -10.73 -16.94
N MET A 95 -2.11 -10.02 -16.24
CA MET A 95 -3.43 -9.66 -16.76
C MET A 95 -3.40 -8.82 -18.03
N GLN A 96 -2.41 -7.92 -18.15
CA GLN A 96 -2.23 -7.06 -19.33
C GLN A 96 -1.45 -7.71 -20.48
N SER A 97 -0.78 -8.83 -20.23
CA SER A 97 0.18 -9.47 -21.16
C SER A 97 -0.46 -10.32 -22.27
N GLY A 98 -1.77 -10.60 -22.22
CA GLY A 98 -2.46 -11.34 -23.28
C GLY A 98 -3.48 -12.35 -22.75
N ASP A 99 -3.48 -13.56 -23.34
CA ASP A 99 -4.52 -14.59 -23.16
C ASP A 99 -4.71 -15.04 -21.71
N LEU A 100 -5.59 -14.32 -20.99
CA LEU A 100 -5.99 -14.59 -19.62
C LEU A 100 -6.52 -16.02 -19.40
N SER A 101 -6.99 -16.70 -20.45
CA SER A 101 -7.48 -18.08 -20.32
C SER A 101 -6.37 -19.04 -19.92
N LYS A 102 -5.13 -18.78 -20.35
CA LYS A 102 -3.93 -19.59 -20.04
C LYS A 102 -3.30 -19.22 -18.71
N ASN A 103 -3.40 -17.95 -18.32
CA ASN A 103 -2.69 -17.41 -17.16
C ASN A 103 -3.57 -17.18 -15.93
N LYS A 104 -4.86 -17.52 -15.98
CA LYS A 104 -5.81 -17.33 -14.87
C LYS A 104 -5.31 -17.85 -13.53
N ASP A 105 -4.70 -19.04 -13.48
CA ASP A 105 -4.24 -19.64 -12.23
C ASP A 105 -2.98 -18.95 -11.70
N GLN A 106 -2.15 -18.41 -12.59
CA GLN A 106 -1.00 -17.60 -12.20
C GLN A 106 -1.44 -16.27 -11.59
N VAL A 107 -2.39 -15.58 -12.24
CA VAL A 107 -3.01 -14.36 -11.72
C VAL A 107 -3.63 -14.61 -10.35
N PHE A 108 -4.41 -15.69 -10.20
CA PHE A 108 -4.97 -16.10 -8.92
C PHE A 108 -3.91 -16.28 -7.85
N ASN A 109 -2.86 -17.04 -8.16
CA ASN A 109 -1.85 -17.40 -7.19
C ASN A 109 -1.00 -16.20 -6.75
N TYR A 110 -0.66 -15.28 -7.66
CA TYR A 110 0.01 -14.03 -7.32
C TYR A 110 -0.86 -13.16 -6.42
N THR A 111 -2.13 -12.97 -6.79
CA THR A 111 -3.08 -12.18 -5.98
C THR A 111 -3.32 -12.84 -4.61
N ALA A 112 -3.53 -14.15 -4.55
CA ALA A 112 -3.70 -14.88 -3.30
C ALA A 112 -2.47 -14.77 -2.39
N TYR A 113 -1.26 -14.89 -2.96
CA TYR A 113 -0.05 -14.74 -2.17
C TYR A 113 0.09 -13.33 -1.60
N ALA A 114 -0.11 -12.28 -2.40
CA ALA A 114 -0.07 -10.90 -1.94
C ALA A 114 -1.15 -10.62 -0.87
N ALA A 115 -2.39 -11.07 -1.09
CA ALA A 115 -3.49 -10.89 -0.13
C ALA A 115 -3.22 -11.59 1.21
N LYS A 116 -2.58 -12.76 1.19
CA LYS A 116 -2.13 -13.46 2.41
C LYS A 116 -1.12 -12.62 3.21
N GLN A 117 -0.34 -11.79 2.53
CA GLN A 117 0.64 -10.87 3.13
C GLN A 117 0.04 -9.51 3.51
N ASN A 118 -1.29 -9.41 3.58
CA ASN A 118 -2.05 -8.18 3.89
C ASN A 118 -1.94 -7.07 2.84
N ASP A 119 -1.58 -7.40 1.60
CA ASP A 119 -1.62 -6.41 0.52
C ASP A 119 -3.08 -6.08 0.16
N TRP A 120 -3.52 -4.90 0.57
CA TRP A 120 -4.87 -4.37 0.39
C TRP A 120 -5.35 -4.32 -1.08
N CYS A 121 -4.45 -4.10 -2.07
CA CYS A 121 -4.72 -4.19 -3.51
C CYS A 121 -5.14 -5.62 -3.85
N ALA A 122 -4.35 -6.59 -3.43
CA ALA A 122 -4.59 -7.99 -3.72
C ALA A 122 -5.80 -8.53 -2.97
N GLU A 123 -6.08 -8.07 -1.75
CA GLU A 123 -7.31 -8.41 -1.02
C GLU A 123 -8.56 -7.97 -1.78
N TYR A 124 -8.55 -6.78 -2.39
CA TYR A 124 -9.62 -6.34 -3.29
C TYR A 124 -9.68 -7.20 -4.57
N GLY A 125 -8.52 -7.59 -5.10
CA GLY A 125 -8.44 -8.57 -6.20
C GLY A 125 -9.11 -9.90 -5.86
N MET A 126 -8.93 -10.41 -4.63
CA MET A 126 -9.62 -11.62 -4.17
C MET A 126 -11.14 -11.43 -4.12
N TYR A 127 -11.63 -10.26 -3.68
CA TYR A 127 -13.05 -9.92 -3.76
C TYR A 127 -13.57 -9.98 -5.20
N ASP A 128 -12.87 -9.37 -6.15
CA ASP A 128 -13.29 -9.36 -7.56
C ASP A 128 -13.34 -10.78 -8.14
N MET A 129 -12.31 -11.60 -7.89
CA MET A 129 -12.24 -12.98 -8.36
C MET A 129 -13.36 -13.85 -7.79
N TYR A 130 -13.59 -13.82 -6.48
CA TYR A 130 -14.64 -14.63 -5.85
C TYR A 130 -16.06 -14.09 -6.15
N SER A 131 -16.25 -12.79 -6.32
CA SER A 131 -17.58 -12.23 -6.64
C SER A 131 -18.02 -12.56 -8.07
N SER A 132 -17.07 -12.55 -9.01
CA SER A 132 -17.31 -12.84 -10.43
C SER A 132 -17.18 -14.33 -10.78
N GLY A 133 -16.42 -15.10 -10.01
CA GLY A 133 -16.07 -16.49 -10.34
C GLY A 133 -15.13 -16.58 -11.54
N THR A 134 -14.13 -15.70 -11.58
CA THR A 134 -13.16 -15.61 -12.68
C THR A 134 -11.75 -15.92 -12.21
N LEU A 135 -10.79 -15.95 -13.14
CA LEU A 135 -9.36 -16.06 -12.85
C LEU A 135 -9.04 -17.22 -11.90
N GLY A 136 -9.56 -18.42 -12.17
CA GLY A 136 -9.31 -19.62 -11.34
C GLY A 136 -10.17 -19.75 -10.08
N ALA A 137 -10.92 -18.71 -9.69
CA ALA A 137 -11.84 -18.75 -8.56
C ALA A 137 -13.22 -19.29 -8.95
N LYS A 138 -13.86 -20.04 -8.05
CA LYS A 138 -15.31 -20.31 -8.12
C LYS A 138 -16.06 -19.15 -7.49
N LYS A 139 -17.21 -18.79 -8.07
CA LYS A 139 -18.05 -17.73 -7.51
C LYS A 139 -18.49 -18.08 -6.10
N ASP A 140 -18.21 -17.19 -5.15
CA ASP A 140 -18.59 -17.29 -3.75
C ASP A 140 -18.78 -15.86 -3.20
N ALA A 141 -20.03 -15.41 -3.17
CA ALA A 141 -20.37 -14.04 -2.76
C ALA A 141 -20.08 -13.78 -1.27
N ALA A 142 -20.23 -14.80 -0.42
CA ALA A 142 -19.99 -14.66 1.02
C ALA A 142 -18.48 -14.52 1.29
N LEU A 143 -17.66 -15.36 0.65
CA LEU A 143 -16.21 -15.24 0.75
C LEU A 143 -15.70 -13.93 0.14
N ALA A 144 -16.25 -13.51 -1.01
CA ALA A 144 -15.90 -12.24 -1.64
C ALA A 144 -16.14 -11.06 -0.69
N MET A 145 -17.31 -10.99 -0.05
CA MET A 145 -17.65 -9.92 0.89
C MET A 145 -16.67 -9.86 2.08
N ARG A 146 -16.20 -11.01 2.57
CA ARG A 146 -15.20 -11.09 3.64
C ARG A 146 -13.84 -10.53 3.19
N TRP A 147 -13.41 -10.82 1.96
CA TRP A 147 -12.20 -10.22 1.38
C TRP A 147 -12.34 -8.71 1.16
N LEU A 148 -13.51 -8.24 0.72
CA LEU A 148 -13.80 -6.81 0.54
C LEU A 148 -13.73 -6.05 1.86
N LEU A 149 -14.29 -6.64 2.92
CA LEU A 149 -14.25 -6.10 4.28
C LEU A 149 -12.79 -5.97 4.76
N ARG A 150 -11.98 -7.02 4.59
CA ARG A 150 -10.56 -6.99 4.98
C ARG A 150 -9.77 -5.93 4.22
N SER A 151 -9.94 -5.83 2.90
CA SER A 151 -9.31 -4.79 2.08
C SER A 151 -9.72 -3.38 2.51
N SER A 152 -10.99 -3.19 2.90
CA SER A 152 -11.52 -1.92 3.41
C SER A 152 -10.98 -1.58 4.80
N GLN A 153 -10.77 -2.59 5.65
CA GLN A 153 -10.11 -2.47 6.96
C GLN A 153 -8.64 -2.07 6.78
N HIS A 154 -7.89 -2.73 5.89
CA HIS A 154 -6.52 -2.32 5.56
C HIS A 154 -6.44 -1.01 4.78
N GLY A 155 -7.57 -0.53 4.27
CA GLY A 155 -7.80 0.86 3.93
C GLY A 155 -7.81 1.19 2.45
N TYR A 156 -7.96 0.19 1.58
CA TYR A 156 -7.94 0.41 0.14
C TYR A 156 -9.14 1.28 -0.26
N PRO A 157 -8.92 2.47 -0.87
CA PRO A 157 -10.01 3.42 -1.14
C PRO A 157 -11.12 2.84 -2.01
N ASP A 158 -10.77 2.08 -3.05
CA ASP A 158 -11.77 1.47 -3.93
C ASP A 158 -12.53 0.33 -3.25
N ALA A 159 -11.88 -0.43 -2.35
CA ALA A 159 -12.58 -1.42 -1.53
C ALA A 159 -13.60 -0.74 -0.62
N ARG A 160 -13.25 0.37 0.04
CA ARG A 160 -14.19 1.10 0.91
C ARG A 160 -15.39 1.60 0.13
N LYS A 161 -15.19 2.23 -1.03
CA LYS A 161 -16.30 2.69 -1.90
C LYS A 161 -17.17 1.52 -2.36
N GLN A 162 -16.56 0.41 -2.76
CA GLN A 162 -17.29 -0.79 -3.17
C GLN A 162 -18.04 -1.43 -2.00
N LEU A 163 -17.49 -1.43 -0.79
CA LEU A 163 -18.14 -1.94 0.42
C LEU A 163 -19.38 -1.11 0.80
N ILE A 164 -19.26 0.21 0.73
CA ILE A 164 -20.38 1.14 0.94
C ILE A 164 -21.50 0.84 -0.05
N LYS A 165 -21.16 0.70 -1.34
CA LYS A 165 -22.12 0.33 -2.39
C LYS A 165 -22.81 -1.00 -2.10
N GLN A 166 -22.07 -2.04 -1.68
CA GLN A 166 -22.66 -3.34 -1.32
C GLN A 166 -23.68 -3.20 -0.17
N TYR A 167 -23.38 -2.41 0.86
CA TYR A 167 -24.32 -2.17 1.95
C TYR A 167 -25.54 -1.36 1.53
N GLU A 168 -25.39 -0.37 0.64
CA GLU A 168 -26.51 0.37 0.07
C GLU A 168 -27.45 -0.54 -0.73
N GLU A 169 -26.91 -1.42 -1.58
CA GLU A 169 -27.67 -2.38 -2.37
C GLU A 169 -28.44 -3.37 -1.48
N GLN A 170 -27.90 -3.69 -0.30
CA GLN A 170 -28.57 -4.50 0.73
C GLN A 170 -29.57 -3.70 1.59
N GLY A 171 -29.70 -2.40 1.38
CA GLY A 171 -30.54 -1.51 2.19
C GLY A 171 -29.98 -1.20 3.59
N ASN A 172 -28.75 -1.62 3.89
CA ASN A 172 -28.08 -1.36 5.16
C ASN A 172 -27.38 0.01 5.16
N LEU A 173 -28.20 1.06 5.22
CA LEU A 173 -27.69 2.44 5.21
C LEU A 173 -26.83 2.78 6.43
N ALA A 174 -27.02 2.08 7.56
CA ALA A 174 -26.22 2.31 8.76
C ALA A 174 -24.77 1.85 8.58
N GLU A 175 -24.54 0.64 8.06
CA GLU A 175 -23.20 0.16 7.70
C GLU A 175 -22.57 1.03 6.60
N ALA A 176 -23.32 1.32 5.53
CA ALA A 176 -22.84 2.18 4.45
C ALA A 176 -22.36 3.55 4.98
N TYR A 177 -23.14 4.17 5.86
CA TYR A 177 -22.77 5.47 6.44
C TYR A 177 -21.60 5.36 7.42
N ALA A 178 -21.54 4.32 8.26
CA ALA A 178 -20.41 4.08 9.15
C ALA A 178 -19.09 3.95 8.37
N TRP A 179 -19.08 3.16 7.30
CA TRP A 179 -17.92 2.99 6.43
C TRP A 179 -17.55 4.26 5.66
N SER A 180 -18.53 5.07 5.26
CA SER A 180 -18.28 6.34 4.56
C SER A 180 -17.46 7.34 5.38
N LYS A 181 -17.45 7.22 6.71
CA LYS A 181 -16.64 8.09 7.60
C LYS A 181 -15.14 7.78 7.56
N PHE A 182 -14.74 6.65 6.99
CA PHE A 182 -13.33 6.32 6.74
C PHE A 182 -12.85 6.81 5.37
N LEU A 183 -13.69 7.48 4.58
CA LEU A 183 -13.28 8.15 3.36
C LEU A 183 -12.62 9.49 3.72
N THR A 184 -11.36 9.65 3.33
CA THR A 184 -10.54 10.82 3.69
C THR A 184 -10.42 11.83 2.55
N ASP A 185 -10.80 11.44 1.33
CA ASP A 185 -10.80 12.33 0.18
C ASP A 185 -12.02 13.28 0.22
N ALA A 186 -11.79 14.55 -0.06
CA ALA A 186 -12.83 15.59 0.00
C ALA A 186 -13.96 15.37 -1.03
N GLU A 187 -13.63 14.77 -2.17
CA GLU A 187 -14.59 14.41 -3.20
C GLU A 187 -15.51 13.27 -2.74
N ASP A 188 -14.91 12.27 -2.08
CA ASP A 188 -15.58 11.08 -1.55
C ASP A 188 -16.43 11.37 -0.30
N ALA A 189 -16.11 12.44 0.45
CA ALA A 189 -16.90 12.87 1.62
C ALA A 189 -18.39 13.14 1.29
N ARG A 190 -18.70 13.42 0.01
CA ARG A 190 -20.08 13.59 -0.50
C ARG A 190 -20.92 12.31 -0.40
N ILE A 191 -20.29 11.13 -0.43
CA ILE A 191 -20.97 9.84 -0.30
C ILE A 191 -21.69 9.76 1.06
N GLY A 192 -20.97 10.06 2.15
CA GLY A 192 -21.53 10.09 3.50
C GLY A 192 -22.64 11.13 3.65
N ALA A 193 -22.45 12.33 3.11
CA ALA A 193 -23.48 13.37 3.13
C ALA A 193 -24.77 12.92 2.42
N THR A 194 -24.63 12.28 1.26
CA THR A 194 -25.77 11.77 0.48
C THR A 194 -26.50 10.64 1.20
N LEU A 195 -25.77 9.71 1.81
CA LEU A 195 -26.34 8.65 2.66
C LEU A 195 -27.19 9.24 3.78
N LYS A 196 -26.63 10.21 4.51
CA LYS A 196 -27.31 10.84 5.66
C LYS A 196 -28.67 11.45 5.30
N THR A 197 -28.84 12.01 4.10
CA THR A 197 -30.15 12.57 3.65
C THR A 197 -31.27 11.53 3.52
N ARG A 198 -30.92 10.25 3.36
CA ARG A 198 -31.85 9.12 3.19
C ARG A 198 -32.06 8.34 4.50
N MET A 199 -31.45 8.76 5.60
CA MET A 199 -31.42 8.03 6.87
C MET A 199 -32.30 8.68 7.94
N SER A 200 -32.91 7.85 8.78
CA SER A 200 -33.54 8.29 10.02
C SER A 200 -32.52 8.61 11.11
N ALA A 201 -32.94 9.35 12.15
CA ALA A 201 -32.10 9.61 13.32
C ALA A 201 -31.62 8.33 14.02
N ALA A 202 -32.45 7.28 14.04
CA ALA A 202 -32.08 5.98 14.61
C ALA A 202 -30.97 5.29 13.81
N GLN A 203 -31.07 5.28 12.48
CA GLN A 203 -30.04 4.71 11.60
C GLN A 203 -28.72 5.49 11.69
N ILE A 204 -28.78 6.82 11.87
CA ILE A 204 -27.58 7.63 12.09
C ILE A 204 -26.91 7.25 13.42
N ALA A 205 -27.68 7.12 14.50
CA ALA A 205 -27.15 6.71 15.80
C ALA A 205 -26.55 5.28 15.77
N GLU A 206 -27.19 4.36 15.05
CA GLU A 206 -26.66 3.01 14.79
C GLU A 206 -25.33 3.06 14.04
N ALA A 207 -25.25 3.85 12.97
CA ALA A 207 -24.02 4.03 12.21
C ALA A 207 -22.91 4.69 13.03
N ASP A 208 -23.24 5.63 13.92
CA ASP A 208 -22.27 6.26 14.83
C ASP A 208 -21.69 5.23 15.81
N LYS A 209 -22.54 4.37 16.38
CA LYS A 209 -22.10 3.25 17.23
C LYS A 209 -21.21 2.29 16.43
N ARG A 210 -21.65 1.90 15.24
CA ARG A 210 -20.93 0.98 14.37
C ARG A 210 -19.57 1.52 13.95
N TYR A 211 -19.48 2.81 13.60
CA TYR A 211 -18.22 3.48 13.31
C TYR A 211 -17.23 3.34 14.47
N ASN A 212 -17.66 3.61 15.71
CA ASN A 212 -16.80 3.49 16.89
C ASN A 212 -16.30 2.06 17.13
N GLU A 213 -17.10 1.04 16.81
CA GLU A 213 -16.70 -0.38 16.86
C GLU A 213 -15.67 -0.74 15.78
N LEU A 214 -15.72 -0.06 14.62
CA LEU A 214 -14.84 -0.28 13.48
C LEU A 214 -13.49 0.44 13.62
N VAL A 215 -13.43 1.58 14.32
CA VAL A 215 -12.18 2.35 14.53
C VAL A 215 -10.96 1.49 14.90
N PRO A 216 -11.02 0.55 15.88
CA PRO A 216 -9.86 -0.27 16.22
C PRO A 216 -9.55 -1.39 15.20
N GLN A 217 -10.44 -1.65 14.24
CA GLN A 217 -10.30 -2.70 13.23
C GLN A 217 -9.80 -2.16 11.88
N VAL A 218 -9.99 -0.87 11.64
CA VAL A 218 -9.55 -0.19 10.43
C VAL A 218 -8.14 0.37 10.64
N ALA A 219 -7.27 0.19 9.64
CA ALA A 219 -5.93 0.74 9.62
C ALA A 219 -5.97 2.24 9.91
N SER A 220 -5.20 2.66 10.91
CA SER A 220 -5.10 4.06 11.30
C SER A 220 -4.50 4.89 10.18
N LYS A 221 -4.77 6.20 10.15
CA LYS A 221 -4.14 7.12 9.21
C LYS A 221 -2.61 6.95 9.13
N ALA A 222 -1.94 6.87 10.28
CA ALA A 222 -0.48 6.67 10.32
C ALA A 222 0.00 5.36 9.66
N ALA A 223 -0.82 4.30 9.65
CA ALA A 223 -0.49 3.04 9.01
C ALA A 223 -0.68 3.12 7.48
N LEU A 224 -1.72 3.83 7.04
CA LEU A 224 -1.96 4.12 5.63
C LEU A 224 -0.85 5.02 5.06
N ASP A 225 -0.50 6.09 5.80
CA ASP A 225 0.57 7.01 5.44
C ASP A 225 1.93 6.27 5.39
N ALA A 226 2.18 5.32 6.30
CA ALA A 226 3.40 4.51 6.29
C ALA A 226 3.48 3.55 5.09
N GLU A 227 2.36 2.95 4.69
CA GLU A 227 2.29 2.08 3.52
C GLU A 227 2.49 2.87 2.22
N GLU A 228 1.87 4.06 2.10
CA GLU A 228 2.10 4.98 0.99
C GLU A 228 3.56 5.44 0.95
N ARG A 229 4.12 5.80 2.12
CA ARG A 229 5.53 6.18 2.26
C ARG A 229 6.47 5.08 1.77
N ALA A 230 6.18 3.82 2.03
CA ALA A 230 7.04 2.71 1.62
C ALA A 230 7.14 2.59 0.09
N GLU A 231 6.03 2.80 -0.64
CA GLU A 231 6.05 2.81 -2.10
C GLU A 231 6.77 4.05 -2.65
N ASP A 232 6.54 5.23 -2.07
CA ASP A 232 7.28 6.45 -2.43
C ASP A 232 8.79 6.27 -2.19
N VAL A 233 9.20 5.69 -1.06
CA VAL A 233 10.61 5.37 -0.78
C VAL A 233 11.20 4.49 -1.86
N ALA A 234 10.50 3.43 -2.29
CA ALA A 234 10.97 2.56 -3.35
C ALA A 234 11.16 3.33 -4.67
N ARG A 235 10.17 4.12 -5.09
CA ARG A 235 10.20 4.89 -6.34
C ARG A 235 11.32 5.93 -6.36
N TYR A 236 11.41 6.77 -5.33
CA TYR A 236 12.47 7.76 -5.23
C TYR A 236 13.84 7.11 -5.11
N SER A 237 13.96 6.02 -4.34
CA SER A 237 15.23 5.29 -4.23
C SER A 237 15.68 4.74 -5.58
N ALA A 238 14.78 4.17 -6.36
CA ALA A 238 15.09 3.65 -7.68
C ALA A 238 15.58 4.76 -8.63
N GLN A 239 14.85 5.88 -8.70
CA GLN A 239 15.23 7.00 -9.53
C GLN A 239 16.58 7.60 -9.10
N ILE A 240 16.78 7.85 -7.81
CA ILE A 240 18.06 8.37 -7.29
C ILE A 240 19.20 7.38 -7.52
N TYR A 241 18.96 6.08 -7.34
CA TYR A 241 19.98 5.07 -7.56
C TYR A 241 20.44 5.04 -9.02
N GLN A 242 19.52 5.25 -9.96
CA GLN A 242 19.82 5.27 -11.40
C GLN A 242 20.49 6.58 -11.82
N ASP A 243 19.96 7.73 -11.41
CA ASP A 243 20.33 9.02 -11.98
C ASP A 243 21.36 9.78 -11.11
N TYR A 244 21.34 9.57 -9.79
CA TYR A 244 22.16 10.31 -8.82
C TYR A 244 22.75 9.39 -7.71
N PRO A 245 23.48 8.30 -8.07
CA PRO A 245 23.88 7.24 -7.13
C PRO A 245 24.77 7.72 -5.97
N ASP A 246 25.53 8.81 -6.16
CA ASP A 246 26.36 9.42 -5.12
C ASP A 246 25.55 9.88 -3.90
N THR A 247 24.23 10.10 -4.04
CA THR A 247 23.31 10.40 -2.94
C THR A 247 23.37 9.31 -1.86
N PHE A 248 23.51 8.05 -2.25
CA PHE A 248 23.54 6.91 -1.32
C PHE A 248 24.94 6.47 -0.90
N LYS A 249 25.97 7.22 -1.30
CA LYS A 249 27.36 6.90 -0.97
C LYS A 249 27.55 6.81 0.55
N GLY A 250 28.08 5.66 0.97
CA GLY A 250 28.42 5.38 2.37
C GLY A 250 27.23 4.97 3.25
N LEU A 251 26.04 4.76 2.69
CA LEU A 251 24.89 4.24 3.43
C LEU A 251 24.77 2.73 3.21
N THR A 252 24.47 1.99 4.28
CA THR A 252 23.93 0.64 4.19
C THR A 252 22.49 0.66 3.68
N SER A 253 21.94 -0.49 3.29
CA SER A 253 20.54 -0.62 2.85
C SER A 253 19.55 -0.08 3.88
N ALA A 254 19.77 -0.37 5.17
CA ALA A 254 18.92 0.08 6.26
C ALA A 254 19.02 1.61 6.49
N GLU A 255 20.24 2.16 6.44
CA GLU A 255 20.46 3.61 6.58
C GLU A 255 19.88 4.37 5.38
N ARG A 256 20.02 3.83 4.16
CA ARG A 256 19.40 4.39 2.95
C ARG A 256 17.88 4.46 3.08
N TYR A 257 17.24 3.35 3.47
CA TYR A 257 15.80 3.31 3.65
C TYR A 257 15.33 4.33 4.71
N ALA A 258 16.01 4.37 5.86
CA ALA A 258 15.70 5.33 6.93
C ALA A 258 15.89 6.77 6.47
N TYR A 259 16.99 7.06 5.78
CA TYR A 259 17.28 8.38 5.19
C TYR A 259 16.19 8.80 4.22
N MET A 260 15.78 7.91 3.31
CA MET A 260 14.74 8.20 2.32
C MET A 260 13.38 8.43 2.98
N SER A 261 12.97 7.54 3.89
CA SER A 261 11.70 7.68 4.61
C SER A 261 11.61 9.02 5.35
N GLN A 262 12.69 9.42 6.04
CA GLN A 262 12.74 10.71 6.74
C GLN A 262 12.75 11.89 5.76
N SER A 263 13.62 11.85 4.75
CA SER A 263 13.82 13.01 3.86
C SER A 263 12.62 13.32 2.98
N ILE A 264 11.85 12.30 2.56
CA ILE A 264 10.58 12.53 1.86
C ILE A 264 9.58 13.19 2.82
N GLY A 265 9.57 12.83 4.11
CA GLY A 265 8.70 13.41 5.12
C GLY A 265 9.04 14.88 5.35
N ASP A 266 10.31 15.13 5.66
CA ASP A 266 10.85 16.49 5.84
C ASP A 266 10.58 17.38 4.63
N ALA A 267 10.76 16.84 3.40
CA ALA A 267 10.48 17.59 2.18
C ALA A 267 9.00 17.98 2.07
N MET A 268 8.08 17.05 2.31
CA MET A 268 6.64 17.31 2.16
C MET A 268 6.11 18.37 3.12
N ASP A 269 6.79 18.62 4.24
CA ASP A 269 6.44 19.66 5.21
C ASP A 269 6.96 21.06 4.82
N LEU A 270 7.79 21.17 3.78
CA LEU A 270 8.40 22.44 3.36
C LEU A 270 7.48 23.23 2.41
N PRO A 271 7.33 24.56 2.62
CA PRO A 271 6.36 25.38 1.89
C PRO A 271 6.64 25.56 0.39
N PHE A 272 7.89 25.30 -0.04
CA PHE A 272 8.30 25.42 -1.45
C PHE A 272 8.22 24.08 -2.21
N ILE A 273 7.90 22.98 -1.53
CA ILE A 273 7.71 21.67 -2.14
C ILE A 273 6.26 21.56 -2.60
N ARG A 274 6.04 21.42 -3.91
CA ARG A 274 4.69 21.51 -4.52
C ARG A 274 4.30 20.28 -5.34
N ASN A 275 5.25 19.41 -5.63
CA ASN A 275 5.06 18.22 -6.45
C ASN A 275 6.18 17.20 -6.13
N ARG A 276 6.10 16.04 -6.76
CA ARG A 276 7.06 14.95 -6.57
C ARG A 276 8.47 15.29 -7.02
N ASP A 277 8.62 16.10 -8.06
CA ASP A 277 9.94 16.50 -8.57
C ASP A 277 10.70 17.36 -7.56
N HIS A 278 10.01 18.28 -6.90
CA HIS A 278 10.62 19.11 -5.85
C HIS A 278 11.16 18.26 -4.70
N VAL A 279 10.47 17.18 -4.32
CA VAL A 279 10.94 16.24 -3.29
C VAL A 279 12.25 15.57 -3.72
N LEU A 280 12.32 15.05 -4.95
CA LEU A 280 13.54 14.45 -5.50
C LEU A 280 14.71 15.45 -5.49
N ILE A 281 14.48 16.65 -6.01
CA ILE A 281 15.47 17.73 -6.08
C ILE A 281 15.99 18.06 -4.67
N TYR A 282 15.08 18.20 -3.70
CA TYR A 282 15.44 18.47 -2.31
C TYR A 282 16.31 17.36 -1.74
N ILE A 283 15.92 16.09 -1.87
CA ILE A 283 16.65 14.96 -1.31
C ILE A 283 18.09 14.92 -1.85
N VAL A 284 18.26 15.00 -3.17
CA VAL A 284 19.57 14.92 -3.82
C VAL A 284 20.49 16.06 -3.39
N ILE A 285 20.00 17.31 -3.46
CA ILE A 285 20.82 18.48 -3.11
C ILE A 285 21.10 18.51 -1.59
N ASN A 286 20.12 18.18 -0.76
CA ASN A 286 20.27 18.19 0.70
C ASN A 286 21.29 17.14 1.14
N ARG A 287 21.27 15.95 0.55
CA ARG A 287 22.26 14.92 0.84
C ARG A 287 23.67 15.36 0.47
N ALA A 288 23.84 15.96 -0.72
CA ALA A 288 25.12 16.48 -1.16
C ALA A 288 25.65 17.57 -0.21
N ALA A 289 24.77 18.42 0.31
CA ALA A 289 25.10 19.41 1.33
C ALA A 289 25.54 18.75 2.65
N GLN A 290 24.80 17.75 3.12
CA GLN A 290 25.08 17.00 4.35
C GLN A 290 26.39 16.21 4.29
N LEU A 291 26.75 15.69 3.13
CA LEU A 291 28.04 15.02 2.91
C LEU A 291 29.24 15.97 3.09
N LYS A 292 29.05 17.28 2.89
CA LYS A 292 30.08 18.29 3.13
C LYS A 292 30.00 18.88 4.54
N LYS A 293 28.79 19.15 5.00
CA LYS A 293 28.50 19.77 6.29
C LYS A 293 27.34 18.99 6.96
N PRO A 294 27.61 18.11 7.94
CA PRO A 294 26.60 17.17 8.47
C PRO A 294 25.29 17.78 8.97
N ASP A 295 25.33 19.02 9.49
CA ASP A 295 24.19 19.78 9.99
C ASP A 295 23.54 20.69 8.91
N ALA A 296 23.92 20.53 7.64
CA ALA A 296 23.35 21.30 6.55
C ALA A 296 21.83 21.06 6.42
N ASN A 297 21.12 22.16 6.22
CA ASN A 297 19.70 22.18 5.86
C ASN A 297 19.51 23.17 4.71
N ILE A 298 19.30 22.65 3.51
CA ILE A 298 19.18 23.46 2.30
C ILE A 298 17.89 24.30 2.26
N ALA A 299 16.89 23.99 3.10
CA ALA A 299 15.66 24.77 3.20
C ALA A 299 15.91 26.22 3.67
N ASN A 300 17.04 26.47 4.33
CA ASN A 300 17.45 27.80 4.78
C ASN A 300 18.32 28.54 3.75
N ASP A 301 18.64 27.91 2.61
CA ASP A 301 19.50 28.49 1.58
C ASP A 301 18.65 29.03 0.43
N GLN A 302 18.43 30.35 0.44
CA GLN A 302 17.61 31.01 -0.57
C GLN A 302 18.12 30.79 -2.01
N ARG A 303 19.43 30.54 -2.20
CA ARG A 303 19.98 30.25 -3.54
C ARG A 303 19.44 28.92 -4.07
N ILE A 304 19.28 27.94 -3.20
CA ILE A 304 18.76 26.61 -3.56
C ILE A 304 17.23 26.67 -3.66
N VAL A 305 16.55 27.30 -2.69
CA VAL A 305 15.09 27.43 -2.71
C VAL A 305 14.61 28.14 -3.98
N THR A 306 15.27 29.22 -4.40
CA THR A 306 14.92 29.92 -5.64
C THR A 306 15.13 29.07 -6.90
N LEU A 307 16.09 28.13 -6.90
CA LEU A 307 16.23 27.18 -8.02
C LEU A 307 15.06 26.19 -8.05
N ILE A 308 14.66 25.64 -6.89
CA ILE A 308 13.55 24.68 -6.79
C ILE A 308 12.22 25.32 -7.24
N GLU A 309 12.01 26.60 -6.94
CA GLU A 309 10.77 27.30 -7.31
C GLU A 309 10.75 27.81 -8.77
N ASP A 310 11.88 27.76 -9.49
CA ASP A 310 11.97 28.25 -10.86
C ASP A 310 11.35 27.26 -11.86
N LYS A 311 10.11 27.53 -12.25
CA LYS A 311 9.32 26.72 -13.19
C LYS A 311 9.93 26.60 -14.60
N ARG A 312 10.99 27.35 -14.91
CA ARG A 312 11.67 27.29 -16.21
C ARG A 312 12.74 26.21 -16.26
N LEU A 313 13.20 25.74 -15.10
CA LEU A 313 14.23 24.72 -14.99
C LEU A 313 13.59 23.34 -15.01
N THR A 314 14.23 22.42 -15.71
CA THR A 314 13.98 20.98 -15.57
C THR A 314 14.51 20.47 -14.23
N VAL A 315 14.12 19.24 -13.87
CA VAL A 315 14.62 18.55 -12.68
C VAL A 315 16.14 18.46 -12.68
N ASP A 316 16.73 18.00 -13.79
CA ASP A 316 18.17 17.86 -13.96
C ASP A 316 18.90 19.21 -13.86
N GLU A 317 18.44 20.23 -14.58
CA GLU A 317 19.06 21.57 -14.54
C GLU A 317 19.02 22.16 -13.13
N THR A 318 17.94 21.90 -12.39
CA THR A 318 17.78 22.36 -11.00
C THR A 318 18.76 21.64 -10.08
N ILE A 319 18.85 20.31 -10.17
CA ILE A 319 19.79 19.49 -9.38
C ILE A 319 21.22 19.90 -9.68
N GLU A 320 21.63 19.97 -10.95
CA GLU A 320 22.98 20.40 -11.32
C GLU A 320 23.34 21.78 -10.76
N SER A 321 22.41 22.74 -10.88
CA SER A 321 22.59 24.09 -10.35
C SER A 321 22.71 24.10 -8.84
N GLY A 322 21.86 23.34 -8.15
CA GLY A 322 21.91 23.16 -6.70
C GLY A 322 23.22 22.52 -6.24
N LEU A 323 23.70 21.48 -6.94
CA LEU A 323 24.98 20.85 -6.65
C LEU A 323 26.17 21.81 -6.86
N ARG A 324 26.10 22.73 -7.83
CA ARG A 324 27.09 23.82 -7.97
C ARG A 324 27.06 24.78 -6.79
N VAL A 325 25.88 25.12 -6.27
CA VAL A 325 25.74 25.93 -5.04
C VAL A 325 26.35 25.19 -3.85
N VAL A 326 26.00 23.91 -3.66
CA VAL A 326 26.58 23.05 -2.61
C VAL A 326 28.10 23.02 -2.70
N LYS A 327 28.65 22.78 -3.91
CA LYS A 327 30.09 22.73 -4.13
C LYS A 327 30.81 24.00 -3.70
N THR A 328 30.19 25.15 -3.97
CA THR A 328 30.78 26.48 -3.78
C THR A 328 30.70 26.94 -2.32
N PHE A 329 29.55 26.73 -1.68
CA PHE A 329 29.19 27.40 -0.43
C PHE A 329 29.12 26.49 0.81
N TYR A 330 29.07 25.17 0.63
CA TYR A 330 29.07 24.22 1.74
C TYR A 330 30.48 23.66 1.86
N ARG A 331 31.14 23.93 2.99
CA ARG A 331 32.52 23.57 3.29
C ARG A 331 32.64 23.09 4.73
#